data_AF-Q6M9W6-F1
#
_entry.id   AF-Q6M9W6-F1
#
_cell.length_a   1.000
_cell.length_b   1.000
_cell.length_c   1.000
_cell.angle_alpha   90.00
_cell.angle_beta   90.00
_cell.angle_gamma   90.00
#
_symmetry.space_group_name_H-M   'P 1'
#
loop_
_entity.id
_entity.type
_entity.pdbx_description
1 polymer ?
#
loop_
_entity_poly.entity_id
_entity_poly.type
_entity_poly.pdbx_seq_one_letter_code
_entity_poly.pdbx_strand_id
1 'polypeptide(L)'
;MQVNSETLTRPYQNNAFQTDPILSTVYGNIAKIILTQNSDQEKVRQITAIFTESINLSRSVSDALALQCLNELEKENLLLLEANNKIDSGKQELKKQNEELRSKIEKLVQKADLVQRSHDEISVNFGNLEQEKQATLQAQEQLENDNAVLTAKVQELINKEQVLQTQKIAIEKENKDLKQEIDLLKVQNGEFEVRQNNIEQQLVVLNQENQRLKERAEEFTFIDQISFVTNFSWRTFTKYNSLFMNHVVYSKPTRRKSTQGTNL
;
A
#
# COMPACT_ATOMS: atom_id res chain seq x y z
N MET A 1 4.83 86.36 121.97
CA MET A 1 5.01 85.88 120.58
C MET A 1 4.32 86.87 119.65
N GLN A 2 5.09 87.76 119.03
CA GLN A 2 4.60 88.65 117.98
C GLN A 2 4.43 87.83 116.70
N VAL A 3 3.21 87.77 116.18
CA VAL A 3 2.93 87.22 114.86
C VAL A 3 3.20 88.33 113.85
N ASN A 4 4.24 88.13 113.04
CA ASN A 4 4.69 89.09 112.03
C ASN A 4 3.60 89.25 110.95
N SER A 5 3.07 90.47 110.79
CA SER A 5 2.00 90.82 109.86
C SER A 5 2.48 91.13 108.43
N GLU A 6 3.75 90.90 108.11
CA GLU A 6 4.38 91.30 106.84
C GLU A 6 4.43 90.20 105.76
N THR A 7 3.92 89.00 106.02
CA THR A 7 3.86 87.93 105.00
C THR A 7 2.57 87.91 104.17
N LEU A 8 1.68 88.89 104.34
CA LEU A 8 0.37 88.96 103.66
C LEU A 8 0.36 89.73 102.33
N THR A 9 1.51 90.20 101.83
CA THR A 9 1.59 91.07 100.64
C THR A 9 2.52 90.58 99.52
N ARG A 10 2.91 89.30 99.51
CA ARG A 10 3.49 88.70 98.29
C ARG A 10 2.42 87.92 97.53
N PRO A 11 2.08 88.26 96.27
CA PRO A 11 1.23 87.41 95.47
C PRO A 11 1.99 86.11 95.24
N TYR A 12 1.40 85.01 95.71
CA TYR A 12 1.84 83.65 95.39
C TYR A 12 1.84 83.51 93.86
N GLN A 13 3.01 83.65 93.23
CA GLN A 13 3.20 83.36 91.80
C GLN A 13 3.22 81.85 91.60
N ASN A 14 2.04 81.23 91.71
CA ASN A 14 1.84 79.86 91.29
C ASN A 14 1.36 79.90 89.84
N ASN A 15 2.18 79.40 88.89
CA ASN A 15 1.90 79.45 87.44
C ASN A 15 0.58 78.76 87.04
N ALA A 16 -0.02 77.97 87.94
CA ALA A 16 -1.36 77.40 87.76
C ALA A 16 -2.47 78.46 87.68
N PHE A 17 -2.29 79.64 88.28
CA PHE A 17 -3.29 80.72 88.26
C PHE A 17 -3.38 81.47 86.91
N GLN A 18 -2.38 81.33 86.03
CA GLN A 18 -2.37 82.00 84.73
C GLN A 18 -2.94 81.14 83.61
N THR A 19 -3.00 79.82 83.79
CA THR A 19 -3.40 78.87 82.74
C THR A 19 -4.85 78.41 82.86
N ASP A 20 -5.44 78.49 84.07
CA ASP A 20 -6.84 78.15 84.29
C ASP A 20 -7.68 79.45 84.34
N PRO A 21 -8.49 79.72 83.30
CA PRO A 21 -9.28 80.94 83.21
C PRO A 21 -10.37 81.04 84.29
N ILE A 22 -10.84 79.92 84.84
CA ILE A 22 -11.82 79.90 85.94
C ILE A 22 -11.12 80.33 87.23
N LEU A 23 -9.98 79.70 87.56
CA LEU A 23 -9.20 80.06 88.75
C LEU A 23 -8.71 81.52 88.67
N SER A 24 -8.18 81.97 87.53
CA SER A 24 -7.75 83.36 87.34
C SER A 24 -8.87 84.36 87.62
N THR A 25 -10.10 84.06 87.20
CA THR A 25 -11.28 84.93 87.40
C THR A 25 -11.72 84.96 88.86
N VAL A 26 -11.73 83.80 89.53
CA VAL A 26 -12.07 83.67 90.96
C VAL A 26 -11.14 84.48 91.85
N TYR A 27 -9.83 84.30 91.69
CA TYR A 27 -8.85 85.01 92.50
C TYR A 27 -8.85 86.52 92.22
N GLY A 28 -9.05 86.93 90.97
CA GLY A 28 -9.20 88.34 90.61
C GLY A 28 -10.44 89.01 91.24
N ASN A 29 -11.56 88.28 91.34
CA ASN A 29 -12.79 88.80 91.95
C ASN A 29 -12.71 88.83 93.49
N ILE A 30 -12.08 87.84 94.12
CA ILE A 30 -11.83 87.83 95.58
C ILE A 30 -10.92 88.99 95.99
N ALA A 31 -9.85 89.24 95.24
CA ALA A 31 -8.94 90.36 95.51
C ALA A 31 -9.65 91.72 95.49
N LYS A 32 -10.61 91.91 94.57
CA LYS A 32 -11.43 93.13 94.50
C LYS A 32 -12.36 93.28 95.70
N ILE A 33 -12.98 92.20 96.18
CA ILE A 33 -13.90 92.22 97.34
C ILE A 33 -13.18 92.57 98.64
N ILE A 34 -11.98 92.03 98.85
CA ILE A 34 -11.18 92.29 100.06
C ILE A 34 -10.88 93.79 100.21
N LEU A 35 -10.69 94.51 99.09
CA LEU A 35 -10.40 95.94 99.02
C LEU A 35 -11.64 96.86 99.18
N THR A 36 -12.85 96.32 99.27
CA THR A 36 -14.07 97.12 99.47
C THR A 36 -14.30 97.51 100.94
N GLN A 37 -15.03 98.60 101.20
CA GLN A 37 -15.44 99.04 102.54
C GLN A 37 -16.71 98.33 103.07
N ASN A 38 -17.04 97.15 102.54
CA ASN A 38 -18.17 96.35 103.01
C ASN A 38 -17.86 95.72 104.38
N SER A 39 -18.89 95.36 105.14
CA SER A 39 -18.72 94.61 106.39
C SER A 39 -18.10 93.24 106.13
N ASP A 40 -17.38 92.68 107.11
CA ASP A 40 -16.74 91.37 106.96
C ASP A 40 -17.75 90.26 106.64
N GLN A 41 -18.95 90.36 107.20
CA GLN A 41 -20.05 89.43 106.90
C GLN A 41 -20.48 89.49 105.43
N GLU A 42 -20.51 90.69 104.83
CA GLU A 42 -20.83 90.87 103.42
C GLU A 42 -19.68 90.41 102.50
N LYS A 43 -18.42 90.60 102.90
CA LYS A 43 -17.26 90.05 102.20
C LYS A 43 -17.29 88.52 102.15
N VAL A 44 -17.59 87.86 103.27
CA VAL A 44 -17.73 86.39 103.35
C VAL A 44 -18.87 85.90 102.46
N ARG A 45 -20.02 86.60 102.44
CA ARG A 45 -21.15 86.28 101.57
C ARG A 45 -20.76 86.33 100.08
N GLN A 46 -20.08 87.40 99.67
CA GLN A 46 -19.64 87.59 98.28
C GLN A 46 -18.56 86.58 97.85
N ILE A 47 -17.59 86.28 98.73
CA ILE A 47 -16.57 85.25 98.47
C ILE A 47 -17.22 83.86 98.34
N THR A 48 -18.18 83.52 99.21
CA THR A 48 -18.91 82.24 99.13
C THR A 48 -19.71 82.13 97.83
N ALA A 49 -20.34 83.22 97.39
CA ALA A 49 -21.05 83.27 96.11
C ALA A 49 -20.11 83.04 94.92
N ILE A 50 -18.93 83.68 94.90
CA ILE A 50 -17.91 83.45 93.85
C ILE A 50 -17.44 82.00 93.82
N PHE A 51 -17.15 81.39 94.97
CA PHE A 51 -16.74 79.99 95.02
C PHE A 51 -17.84 79.06 94.53
N THR A 52 -19.10 79.31 94.90
CA THR A 52 -20.25 78.53 94.43
C THR A 52 -20.41 78.65 92.92
N GLU A 53 -20.31 79.86 92.38
CA GLU A 53 -20.38 80.12 90.94
C GLU A 53 -19.21 79.48 90.18
N SER A 54 -18.00 79.53 90.73
CA SER A 54 -16.82 78.86 90.17
C SER A 54 -16.97 77.35 90.11
N ILE A 55 -17.50 76.73 91.17
CA ILE A 55 -17.72 75.27 91.21
C ILE A 55 -18.77 74.90 90.16
N ASN A 56 -19.85 75.69 90.04
CA ASN A 56 -20.88 75.47 89.03
C ASN A 56 -20.34 75.65 87.60
N LEU A 57 -19.49 76.66 87.37
CA LEU A 57 -18.83 76.88 86.08
C LEU A 57 -17.87 75.74 85.74
N SER A 58 -17.05 75.29 86.70
CA SER A 58 -16.13 74.17 86.52
C SER A 58 -16.87 72.86 86.19
N ARG A 59 -17.98 72.57 86.90
CA ARG A 59 -18.86 71.45 86.57
C ARG A 59 -19.47 71.59 85.18
N SER A 60 -20.00 72.76 84.84
CA SER A 60 -20.58 73.00 83.52
C SER A 60 -19.57 72.82 82.38
N VAL A 61 -18.33 73.26 82.55
CA VAL A 61 -17.25 73.05 81.56
C VAL A 61 -16.87 71.57 81.48
N SER A 62 -16.76 70.89 82.62
CA SER A 62 -16.49 69.45 82.66
C SER A 62 -17.58 68.63 81.98
N ASP A 63 -18.85 68.94 82.24
CA ASP A 63 -20.01 68.26 81.63
C ASP A 63 -20.07 68.53 80.12
N ALA A 64 -19.75 69.76 79.69
CA ALA A 64 -19.67 70.11 78.27
C ALA A 64 -18.55 69.34 77.54
N LEU A 65 -17.38 69.20 78.16
CA LEU A 65 -16.27 68.41 77.63
C LEU A 65 -16.61 66.91 77.59
N ALA A 66 -17.24 66.38 78.63
CA ALA A 66 -17.68 64.99 78.67
C ALA A 66 -18.70 64.69 77.56
N LEU A 67 -19.67 65.58 77.35
CA LEU A 67 -20.63 65.50 76.25
C LEU A 67 -19.94 65.58 74.89
N GLN A 68 -18.95 66.47 74.72
CA GLN A 68 -18.18 66.55 73.49
C GLN A 68 -17.44 65.24 73.19
N CYS A 69 -16.70 64.70 74.17
CA CYS A 69 -16.01 63.42 74.01
C CYS A 69 -16.98 62.28 73.70
N LEU A 70 -18.14 62.23 74.35
CA LEU A 70 -19.14 61.20 74.10
C LEU A 70 -19.68 61.28 72.66
N ASN A 71 -19.97 62.49 72.18
CA ASN A 71 -20.43 62.74 70.82
C ASN A 71 -19.36 62.37 69.76
N GLU A 72 -18.09 62.64 70.02
CA GLU A 72 -16.99 62.25 69.13
C GLU A 72 -16.83 60.73 69.07
N LEU A 73 -16.92 60.05 70.22
CA LEU A 73 -16.79 58.61 70.33
C LEU A 73 -17.98 57.87 69.67
N GLU A 74 -19.20 58.41 69.77
CA GLU A 74 -20.36 57.92 69.03
C GLU A 74 -20.18 58.06 67.51
N LYS A 75 -19.65 59.20 67.05
CA LYS A 75 -19.35 59.40 65.62
C LYS A 75 -18.30 58.40 65.12
N GLU A 76 -17.23 58.17 65.88
CA GLU A 76 -16.19 57.22 65.51
C GLU A 76 -16.72 55.77 65.47
N ASN A 77 -17.53 55.38 66.46
CA ASN A 77 -18.18 54.06 66.46
C ASN A 77 -19.11 53.85 65.26
N LEU A 78 -19.86 54.88 64.85
CA LEU A 78 -20.69 54.83 63.64
C LEU A 78 -19.84 54.62 62.39
N LEU A 79 -18.71 55.34 62.26
CA LEU A 79 -17.79 55.18 61.12
C LEU A 79 -17.13 53.80 61.09
N LEU A 80 -16.71 53.27 62.26
CA LEU A 80 -16.14 51.92 62.36
C LEU A 80 -17.18 50.85 62.01
N LEU A 81 -18.44 51.03 62.43
CA LEU A 81 -19.52 50.12 62.09
C LEU A 81 -19.77 50.11 60.57
N GLU A 82 -19.80 51.29 59.92
CA GLU A 82 -19.91 51.37 58.47
C GLU A 82 -18.72 50.72 57.75
N ALA A 83 -17.50 50.95 58.23
CA ALA A 83 -16.30 50.34 57.66
C ALA A 83 -16.33 48.81 57.77
N ASN A 84 -16.71 48.28 58.94
CA ASN A 84 -16.84 46.84 59.16
C ASN A 84 -17.91 46.22 58.25
N ASN A 85 -19.08 46.86 58.11
CA ASN A 85 -20.11 46.40 57.20
C ASN A 85 -19.63 46.37 55.74
N LYS A 86 -18.83 47.36 55.31
CA LYS A 86 -18.20 47.37 53.97
C LYS A 86 -17.17 46.25 53.80
N ILE A 87 -16.37 45.97 54.83
CA ILE A 87 -15.40 44.86 54.81
C ILE A 87 -16.13 43.51 54.71
N ASP A 88 -17.19 43.31 55.50
CA ASP A 88 -17.95 42.07 55.51
C ASP A 88 -18.65 41.81 54.17
N SER A 89 -19.27 42.83 53.58
CA SER A 89 -19.84 42.74 52.24
C SER A 89 -18.78 42.46 51.17
N GLY A 90 -17.61 43.12 51.23
CA GLY A 90 -16.49 42.82 50.34
C GLY A 90 -15.98 41.39 50.48
N LYS A 91 -15.92 40.85 51.71
CA LYS A 91 -15.53 39.46 51.96
C LYS A 91 -16.53 38.45 51.39
N GLN A 92 -17.84 38.74 51.50
CA GLN A 92 -18.87 37.90 50.90
C GLN A 92 -18.78 37.87 49.38
N GLU A 93 -18.56 39.03 48.75
CA GLU A 93 -18.39 39.13 47.30
C GLU A 93 -17.14 38.38 46.82
N LEU A 94 -16.00 38.55 47.49
CA LEU A 94 -14.78 37.80 47.17
C LEU A 94 -14.97 36.29 47.32
N LYS A 95 -15.74 35.84 48.32
CA LYS A 95 -16.06 34.41 48.48
C LYS A 95 -16.88 33.90 47.31
N LYS A 96 -17.87 34.66 46.83
CA LYS A 96 -18.68 34.30 45.67
C LYS A 96 -17.83 34.23 44.40
N GLN A 97 -16.99 35.23 44.16
CA GLN A 97 -16.08 35.25 43.00
C GLN A 97 -15.09 34.09 43.02
N ASN A 98 -14.54 33.75 44.19
CA ASN A 98 -13.65 32.59 44.32
C ASN A 98 -14.35 31.28 43.99
N GLU A 99 -15.61 31.10 44.41
CA GLU A 99 -16.37 29.90 44.10
C GLU A 99 -16.68 29.80 42.59
N GLU A 100 -17.04 30.92 41.96
CA GLU A 100 -17.21 30.97 40.50
C GLU A 100 -15.91 30.64 39.75
N LEU A 101 -14.77 31.17 40.21
CA LEU A 101 -13.46 30.86 39.63
C LEU A 101 -13.10 29.38 39.81
N ARG A 102 -13.35 28.79 40.97
CA ARG A 102 -13.16 27.34 41.21
C ARG A 102 -13.98 26.51 40.24
N SER A 103 -15.26 26.83 40.07
CA SER A 103 -16.13 26.12 39.11
C SER A 103 -15.63 26.26 37.67
N LYS A 104 -15.13 27.44 37.27
CA LYS A 104 -14.52 27.66 35.95
C LYS A 104 -13.25 26.83 35.76
N ILE A 105 -12.38 26.77 36.77
CA ILE A 105 -11.14 25.98 36.73
C ILE A 105 -11.48 24.49 36.59
N GLU A 106 -12.43 23.97 37.36
CA GLU A 106 -12.85 22.57 37.27
C GLU A 106 -13.35 22.21 35.86
N LYS A 107 -14.17 23.08 35.26
CA LYS A 107 -14.63 22.90 33.86
C LYS A 107 -13.48 22.95 32.86
N LEU A 108 -12.48 23.80 33.08
CA LEU A 108 -11.30 23.88 32.21
C LEU A 108 -10.45 22.62 32.31
N VAL A 109 -10.25 22.08 33.52
CA VAL A 109 -9.54 20.82 33.74
C VAL A 109 -10.25 19.67 33.01
N GLN A 110 -11.57 19.54 33.16
CA GLN A 110 -12.33 18.50 32.46
C GLN A 110 -12.21 18.62 30.93
N LYS A 111 -12.23 19.85 30.40
CA LYS A 111 -12.02 20.08 28.96
C LYS A 111 -10.59 19.72 28.52
N ALA A 112 -9.58 20.07 29.31
CA ALA A 112 -8.19 19.73 29.02
C ALA A 112 -7.99 18.21 29.00
N ASP A 113 -8.58 17.48 29.95
CA ASP A 113 -8.52 16.02 29.99
C ASP A 113 -9.17 15.38 28.76
N LEU A 114 -10.31 15.92 28.30
CA LEU A 114 -10.97 15.45 27.08
C LEU A 114 -10.12 15.71 25.84
N VAL A 115 -9.52 16.90 25.73
CA VAL A 115 -8.62 17.24 24.62
C VAL A 115 -7.40 16.32 24.63
N GLN A 116 -6.82 16.02 25.80
CA GLN A 116 -5.68 15.12 25.91
C GLN A 116 -6.04 13.71 25.44
N ARG A 117 -7.17 13.16 25.89
CA ARG A 117 -7.62 11.83 25.43
C ARG A 117 -7.85 11.78 23.92
N SER A 118 -8.48 12.83 23.36
CA SER A 118 -8.68 12.92 21.91
C SER A 118 -7.35 13.01 21.16
N HIS A 119 -6.38 13.77 21.67
CA HIS A 119 -5.04 13.82 21.11
C HIS A 119 -4.36 12.44 21.12
N ASP A 120 -4.46 11.70 22.23
CA ASP A 120 -3.85 10.38 22.36
C ASP A 120 -4.48 9.37 21.38
N GLU A 121 -5.81 9.38 21.22
CA GLU A 121 -6.51 8.58 20.20
C GLU A 121 -6.07 8.93 18.78
N ILE A 122 -5.96 10.22 18.46
CA ILE A 122 -5.48 10.67 17.15
C ILE A 122 -4.05 10.21 16.90
N SER A 123 -3.19 10.28 17.91
CA SER A 123 -1.79 9.86 17.81
C SER A 123 -1.66 8.36 17.52
N VAL A 124 -2.45 7.52 18.21
CA VAL A 124 -2.51 6.07 17.95
C VAL A 124 -3.01 5.78 16.54
N ASN A 125 -4.10 6.44 16.11
CA ASN A 125 -4.66 6.25 14.77
C ASN A 125 -3.67 6.67 13.68
N PHE A 126 -2.95 7.77 13.88
CA PHE A 126 -1.90 8.21 12.96
C PHE A 126 -0.76 7.19 12.87
N GLY A 127 -0.33 6.63 14.01
CA GLY A 127 0.66 5.56 14.04
C GLY A 127 0.23 4.32 13.24
N ASN A 128 -1.03 3.90 13.39
CA ASN A 128 -1.58 2.76 12.64
C ASN A 128 -1.65 3.05 11.14
N LEU A 129 -2.07 4.25 10.74
CA LEU A 129 -2.13 4.66 9.33
C LEU A 129 -0.74 4.69 8.68
N GLU A 130 0.29 5.15 9.39
CA GLU A 130 1.65 5.12 8.86
C GLU A 130 2.15 3.67 8.67
N GLN A 131 1.81 2.76 9.58
CA GLN A 131 2.13 1.33 9.42
C GLN A 131 1.40 0.71 8.20
N GLU A 132 0.11 1.00 8.02
CA GLU A 132 -0.68 0.54 6.87
C GLU A 132 -0.11 1.06 5.55
N LYS A 133 0.31 2.33 5.52
CA LYS A 133 0.99 2.94 4.37
C LYS A 133 2.30 2.22 4.04
N GLN A 134 3.13 1.91 5.03
CA GLN A 134 4.37 1.16 4.81
C GLN A 134 4.10 -0.25 4.27
N ALA A 135 3.10 -0.96 4.80
CA ALA A 135 2.68 -2.27 4.30
C ALA A 135 2.18 -2.20 2.86
N THR A 136 1.42 -1.15 2.52
CA THR A 136 0.92 -0.92 1.16
C THR A 136 2.06 -0.66 0.18
N LEU A 137 3.07 0.13 0.56
CA LEU A 137 4.24 0.38 -0.28
C LEU A 137 5.03 -0.91 -0.54
N GLN A 138 5.24 -1.74 0.47
CA GLN A 138 5.90 -3.04 0.29
C GLN A 138 5.11 -3.97 -0.64
N ALA A 139 3.77 -4.00 -0.50
CA ALA A 139 2.92 -4.78 -1.39
C ALA A 139 2.97 -4.26 -2.84
N GLN A 140 3.04 -2.95 -3.04
CA GLN A 140 3.20 -2.34 -4.35
C GLN A 140 4.53 -2.72 -5.00
N GLU A 141 5.65 -2.59 -4.26
CA GLU A 141 6.97 -3.00 -4.76
C GLU A 141 7.01 -4.49 -5.15
N GLN A 142 6.36 -5.34 -4.35
CA GLN A 142 6.24 -6.76 -4.68
C GLN A 142 5.45 -6.99 -5.97
N LEU A 143 4.31 -6.33 -6.13
CA LEU A 143 3.50 -6.44 -7.35
C LEU A 143 4.22 -5.92 -8.59
N GLU A 144 5.00 -4.85 -8.46
CA GLU A 144 5.83 -4.32 -9.55
C GLU A 144 6.90 -5.33 -9.98
N ASN A 145 7.56 -5.99 -9.01
CA ASN A 145 8.52 -7.07 -9.29
C ASN A 145 7.85 -8.28 -9.96
N ASP A 146 6.71 -8.73 -9.45
CA ASP A 146 5.96 -9.86 -10.03
C ASP A 146 5.53 -9.54 -11.47
N ASN A 147 5.10 -8.31 -11.73
CA ASN A 147 4.71 -7.86 -13.07
C ASN A 147 5.92 -7.82 -14.04
N ALA A 148 7.09 -7.40 -13.56
CA ALA A 148 8.32 -7.44 -14.35
C ALA A 148 8.69 -8.89 -14.73
N VAL A 149 8.59 -9.83 -13.79
CA VAL A 149 8.84 -11.26 -14.04
C VAL A 149 7.85 -11.83 -15.05
N LEU A 150 6.56 -11.53 -14.90
CA LEU A 150 5.53 -11.97 -15.84
C LEU A 150 5.75 -11.38 -17.24
N THR A 151 6.13 -10.11 -17.33
CA THR A 151 6.43 -9.46 -18.60
C THR A 151 7.61 -10.14 -19.31
N ALA A 152 8.69 -10.46 -18.59
CA ALA A 152 9.82 -11.21 -19.14
C ALA A 152 9.39 -12.61 -19.60
N LYS A 153 8.53 -13.30 -18.84
CA LYS A 153 8.02 -14.63 -19.20
C LYS A 153 7.15 -14.58 -20.46
N VAL A 154 6.29 -13.58 -20.59
CA VAL A 154 5.47 -13.37 -21.79
C VAL A 154 6.37 -13.14 -23.01
N GLN A 155 7.41 -12.32 -22.88
CA GLN A 155 8.34 -12.09 -23.99
C GLN A 155 9.09 -13.38 -24.39
N GLU A 156 9.49 -14.20 -23.42
CA GLU A 156 10.10 -15.51 -23.69
C GLU A 156 9.14 -16.42 -24.48
N LEU A 157 7.86 -16.46 -24.10
CA LEU A 157 6.84 -17.25 -24.79
C LEU A 157 6.58 -16.76 -26.21
N ILE A 158 6.52 -15.45 -26.43
CA ILE A 158 6.39 -14.85 -27.76
C ILE A 158 7.56 -15.27 -28.66
N ASN A 159 8.79 -15.18 -28.15
CA ASN A 159 9.98 -15.58 -28.90
C ASN A 159 9.93 -17.08 -29.24
N LYS A 160 9.50 -17.93 -28.29
CA LYS A 160 9.33 -19.36 -28.51
C LYS A 160 8.27 -19.66 -29.57
N GLU A 161 7.16 -18.93 -29.56
CA GLU A 161 6.12 -19.06 -30.58
C GLU A 161 6.66 -18.72 -31.98
N GLN A 162 7.41 -17.62 -32.12
CA GLN A 162 8.01 -17.23 -33.40
C GLN A 162 8.95 -18.30 -33.96
N VAL A 163 9.76 -18.93 -33.10
CA VAL A 163 10.63 -20.05 -33.49
C VAL A 163 9.80 -21.23 -33.98
N LEU A 164 8.74 -21.60 -33.25
CA LEU A 164 7.85 -22.71 -33.64
C LEU A 164 7.11 -22.41 -34.96
N GLN A 165 6.67 -21.18 -35.18
CA GLN A 165 6.05 -20.77 -36.44
C GLN A 165 7.03 -20.88 -37.61
N THR A 166 8.29 -20.48 -37.41
CA THR A 166 9.35 -20.61 -38.43
C THR A 166 9.62 -22.08 -38.75
N GLN A 167 9.71 -22.94 -37.73
CA GLN A 167 9.88 -24.38 -37.91
C GLN A 167 8.70 -25.00 -38.65
N LYS A 168 7.47 -24.61 -38.32
CA LYS A 168 6.26 -25.07 -39.01
C LYS A 168 6.31 -24.76 -40.51
N ILE A 169 6.65 -23.52 -40.88
CA ILE A 169 6.78 -23.12 -42.29
C ILE A 169 7.85 -23.96 -43.02
N ALA A 170 8.98 -24.22 -42.35
CA ALA A 170 10.04 -25.04 -42.93
C ALA A 170 9.59 -26.48 -43.19
N ILE A 171 8.90 -27.10 -42.23
CA ILE A 171 8.32 -28.45 -42.36
C ILE A 171 7.25 -28.49 -43.46
N GLU A 172 6.40 -27.48 -43.55
CA GLU A 172 5.39 -27.38 -44.62
C GLU A 172 6.02 -27.32 -46.01
N LYS A 173 7.15 -26.61 -46.14
CA LYS A 173 7.93 -26.56 -47.39
C LYS A 173 8.55 -27.92 -47.71
N GLU A 174 9.24 -28.53 -46.76
CA GLU A 174 9.86 -29.86 -46.94
C GLU A 174 8.83 -30.92 -47.34
N ASN A 175 7.67 -30.94 -46.68
CA ASN A 175 6.58 -31.85 -47.03
C ASN A 175 6.06 -31.64 -48.46
N LYS A 176 6.02 -30.39 -48.93
CA LYS A 176 5.63 -30.09 -50.32
C LYS A 176 6.66 -30.61 -51.31
N ASP A 177 7.94 -30.40 -51.03
CA ASP A 177 9.05 -30.85 -51.87
C ASP A 177 9.10 -32.40 -51.93
N LEU A 178 9.00 -33.07 -50.78
CA LEU A 178 8.90 -34.54 -50.70
C LEU A 178 7.70 -35.09 -51.46
N LYS A 179 6.55 -34.42 -51.40
CA LYS A 179 5.36 -34.84 -52.16
C LYS A 179 5.61 -34.79 -53.67
N GLN A 180 6.28 -33.74 -54.15
CA GLN A 180 6.65 -33.62 -55.57
C GLN A 180 7.64 -34.72 -55.99
N GLU A 181 8.62 -35.04 -55.14
CA GLU A 181 9.56 -36.13 -55.37
C GLU A 181 8.86 -37.50 -55.44
N ILE A 182 7.94 -37.78 -54.52
CA ILE A 182 7.13 -39.01 -54.53
C ILE A 182 6.33 -39.12 -55.83
N ASP A 183 5.71 -38.04 -56.30
CA ASP A 183 4.94 -38.05 -57.53
C ASP A 183 5.83 -38.30 -58.77
N LEU A 184 7.05 -37.73 -58.79
CA LEU A 184 8.04 -38.01 -59.84
C LEU A 184 8.50 -39.48 -59.84
N LEU A 185 8.81 -40.02 -58.66
CA LEU A 185 9.23 -41.42 -58.51
C LEU A 185 8.14 -42.40 -58.94
N LYS A 186 6.86 -42.09 -58.66
CA LYS A 186 5.73 -42.89 -59.15
C LYS A 186 5.67 -42.96 -60.67
N VAL A 187 5.88 -41.82 -61.35
CA VAL A 187 5.92 -41.77 -62.82
C VAL A 187 7.08 -42.63 -63.35
N GLN A 188 8.28 -42.45 -62.79
CA GLN A 188 9.45 -43.24 -63.18
C GLN A 188 9.24 -44.74 -62.96
N ASN A 189 8.64 -45.14 -61.83
CA ASN A 189 8.34 -46.53 -61.55
C ASN A 189 7.34 -47.11 -62.57
N GLY A 190 6.30 -46.35 -62.93
CA GLY A 190 5.38 -46.74 -63.99
C GLY A 190 6.07 -46.93 -65.36
N GLU A 191 7.03 -46.06 -65.71
CA GLU A 191 7.84 -46.23 -66.93
C GLU A 191 8.71 -47.50 -66.87
N PHE A 192 9.31 -47.79 -65.70
CA PHE A 192 10.09 -49.02 -65.51
C PHE A 192 9.22 -50.28 -65.64
N GLU A 193 8.01 -50.29 -65.07
CA GLU A 193 7.06 -51.39 -65.22
C GLU A 193 6.68 -51.63 -66.69
N VAL A 194 6.42 -50.56 -67.46
CA VAL A 194 6.14 -50.67 -68.90
C VAL A 194 7.35 -51.24 -69.67
N ARG A 195 8.56 -50.75 -69.37
CA ARG A 195 9.79 -51.27 -69.99
C ARG A 195 10.03 -52.73 -69.65
N GLN A 196 9.83 -53.12 -68.40
CA GLN A 196 9.95 -54.51 -67.95
C GLN A 196 8.98 -55.41 -68.73
N ASN A 197 7.70 -55.03 -68.81
CA ASN A 197 6.69 -55.79 -69.56
C ASN A 197 7.06 -55.93 -71.05
N ASN A 198 7.60 -54.88 -71.68
CA ASN A 198 8.06 -54.94 -73.07
C ASN A 198 9.24 -55.90 -73.24
N ILE A 199 10.23 -55.85 -72.35
CA ILE A 199 11.37 -56.78 -72.36
C ILE A 199 10.88 -58.23 -72.17
N GLU A 200 9.97 -58.47 -71.23
CA GLU A 200 9.37 -59.80 -71.02
C GLU A 200 8.66 -60.31 -72.28
N GLN A 201 7.88 -59.47 -72.96
CA GLN A 201 7.25 -59.82 -74.25
C GLN A 201 8.29 -60.13 -75.34
N GLN A 202 9.34 -59.31 -75.46
CA GLN A 202 10.43 -59.55 -76.41
C GLN A 202 11.14 -60.87 -76.14
N LEU A 203 11.40 -61.20 -74.87
CA LEU A 203 11.99 -62.48 -74.47
C LEU A 203 11.12 -63.67 -74.88
N VAL A 204 9.79 -63.57 -74.73
CA VAL A 204 8.85 -64.60 -75.18
C VAL A 204 8.95 -64.79 -76.71
N VAL A 205 8.93 -63.70 -77.48
CA VAL A 205 9.06 -63.76 -78.94
C VAL A 205 10.40 -64.37 -79.36
N LEU A 206 11.51 -63.91 -78.77
CA LEU A 206 12.85 -64.42 -79.06
C LEU A 206 12.97 -65.92 -78.73
N ASN A 207 12.35 -66.37 -77.64
CA ASN A 207 12.35 -67.78 -77.26
C ASN A 207 11.56 -68.63 -78.28
N GLN A 208 10.41 -68.14 -78.76
CA GLN A 208 9.66 -68.79 -79.83
C GLN A 208 10.45 -68.85 -81.15
N GLU A 209 11.14 -67.77 -81.51
CA GLU A 209 12.00 -67.74 -82.70
C GLU A 209 13.17 -68.74 -82.58
N ASN A 210 13.81 -68.81 -81.41
CA ASN A 210 14.87 -69.79 -81.15
C ASN A 210 14.35 -71.23 -81.25
N GLN A 211 13.14 -71.53 -80.77
CA GLN A 211 12.51 -72.83 -80.94
C GLN A 211 12.28 -73.15 -82.42
N ARG A 212 11.73 -72.21 -83.20
CA ARG A 212 11.55 -72.39 -84.65
C ARG A 212 12.87 -72.58 -85.40
N LEU A 213 13.91 -71.83 -85.02
CA LEU A 213 15.23 -71.99 -85.61
C LEU A 213 15.84 -73.35 -85.27
N LYS A 214 15.61 -73.85 -84.06
CA LYS A 214 16.02 -75.19 -83.65
C LYS A 214 15.29 -76.28 -84.46
N GLU A 215 13.97 -76.18 -84.59
CA GLU A 215 13.18 -77.08 -85.42
C GLU A 215 13.65 -77.05 -86.88
N ARG A 216 13.87 -75.86 -87.44
CA ARG A 216 14.38 -75.70 -88.81
C ARG A 216 15.79 -76.28 -88.97
N ALA A 217 16.67 -76.12 -87.98
CA ALA A 217 17.99 -76.72 -87.99
C ALA A 217 17.90 -78.26 -87.96
N GLU A 218 17.00 -78.82 -87.15
CA GLU A 218 16.71 -80.26 -87.12
C GLU A 218 16.17 -80.73 -88.49
N GLU A 219 15.25 -80.00 -89.13
CA GLU A 219 14.78 -80.27 -90.50
C GLU A 219 15.91 -80.26 -91.54
N PHE A 220 16.81 -79.27 -91.51
CA PHE A 220 17.96 -79.23 -92.40
C PHE A 220 18.89 -80.43 -92.20
N THR A 221 19.16 -80.83 -90.96
CA THR A 221 19.97 -82.04 -90.70
C THR A 221 19.30 -83.30 -91.24
N PHE A 222 17.97 -83.40 -91.16
CA PHE A 222 17.21 -84.51 -91.74
C PHE A 222 17.26 -84.50 -93.29
N ILE A 223 17.11 -83.34 -93.92
CA ILE A 223 17.24 -83.18 -95.38
C ILE A 223 18.66 -83.49 -95.86
N ASP A 224 19.69 -83.07 -95.12
CA ASP A 224 21.09 -83.39 -95.44
C ASP A 224 21.35 -84.90 -95.32
N GLN A 225 20.78 -85.57 -94.32
CA GLN A 225 20.86 -87.02 -94.19
C GLN A 225 20.16 -87.73 -95.36
N ILE A 226 18.95 -87.30 -95.76
CA ILE A 226 18.26 -87.85 -96.94
C ILE A 226 19.08 -87.58 -98.21
N SER A 227 19.63 -86.39 -98.37
CA SER A 227 20.47 -86.01 -99.52
C SER A 227 21.74 -86.84 -99.57
N PHE A 228 22.36 -87.14 -98.42
CA PHE A 228 23.49 -88.05 -98.33
C PHE A 228 23.09 -89.47 -98.73
N VAL A 229 22.01 -90.02 -98.18
CA VAL A 229 21.52 -91.37 -98.50
C VAL A 229 21.11 -91.49 -99.97
N THR A 230 20.41 -90.51 -100.52
CA THR A 230 19.95 -90.50 -101.91
C THR A 230 21.10 -90.29 -102.89
N ASN A 231 22.04 -89.37 -102.63
CA ASN A 231 23.25 -89.23 -103.45
C ASN A 231 24.18 -90.44 -103.34
N PHE A 232 24.31 -91.03 -102.15
CA PHE A 232 25.05 -92.28 -101.95
C PHE A 232 24.39 -93.42 -102.72
N SER A 233 23.07 -93.55 -102.64
CA SER A 233 22.28 -94.55 -103.39
C SER A 233 22.32 -94.31 -104.90
N TRP A 234 22.33 -93.06 -105.36
CA TRP A 234 22.48 -92.73 -106.78
C TRP A 234 23.90 -93.01 -107.29
N ARG A 235 24.93 -92.71 -106.49
CA ARG A 235 26.32 -93.06 -106.80
C ARG A 235 26.55 -94.56 -106.82
N THR A 236 25.98 -95.32 -105.87
CA THR A 236 26.06 -96.78 -105.90
C THR A 236 25.24 -97.34 -107.07
N PHE A 237 24.06 -96.80 -107.35
CA PHE A 237 23.24 -97.20 -108.51
C PHE A 237 23.93 -96.93 -109.84
N THR A 238 24.54 -95.76 -110.05
CA THR A 238 25.33 -95.48 -111.27
C THR A 238 26.57 -96.35 -111.37
N LYS A 239 27.26 -96.63 -110.25
CA LYS A 239 28.39 -97.56 -110.22
C LYS A 239 27.93 -98.99 -110.55
N TYR A 240 26.81 -99.44 -109.99
CA TYR A 240 26.20 -100.74 -110.29
C TYR A 240 25.73 -100.83 -111.75
N ASN A 241 25.13 -99.77 -112.29
CA ASN A 241 24.65 -99.75 -113.67
C ASN A 241 25.83 -99.70 -114.67
N SER A 242 26.95 -99.05 -114.31
CA SER A 242 28.20 -99.11 -115.09
C SER A 242 28.85 -100.51 -115.07
N LEU A 243 28.71 -101.25 -113.96
CA LEU A 243 29.15 -102.64 -113.85
C LEU A 243 28.21 -103.61 -114.58
N PHE A 244 26.90 -103.36 -114.56
CA PHE A 244 25.88 -104.18 -115.21
C PHE A 244 25.91 -104.02 -116.73
N MET A 245 26.10 -102.80 -117.25
CA MET A 245 26.27 -102.57 -118.69
C MET A 245 27.59 -103.14 -119.23
N ASN A 246 28.61 -103.35 -118.38
CA ASN A 246 29.83 -104.06 -118.78
C ASN A 246 29.69 -105.60 -118.74
N HIS A 247 28.61 -106.16 -118.18
CA HIS A 247 28.41 -107.61 -118.05
C HIS A 247 27.31 -108.23 -118.91
N VAL A 248 26.52 -107.44 -119.65
CA VAL A 248 25.46 -107.97 -120.57
C VAL A 248 25.92 -107.99 -122.04
N VAL A 249 27.22 -108.23 -122.25
CA VAL A 249 27.74 -108.81 -123.50
C VAL A 249 28.13 -110.24 -123.14
N TYR A 250 27.49 -111.21 -123.81
CA TYR A 250 27.56 -112.68 -123.60
C TYR A 250 26.58 -113.28 -122.59
N SER A 251 25.35 -113.57 -123.03
CA SER A 251 24.87 -114.97 -123.18
C SER A 251 23.37 -115.07 -123.56
N LYS A 252 23.09 -115.92 -124.56
CA LYS A 252 21.79 -116.47 -125.01
C LYS A 252 21.92 -118.02 -124.86
N PRO A 253 20.86 -118.84 -125.05
CA PRO A 253 19.40 -118.69 -124.85
C PRO A 253 18.81 -119.91 -124.09
N THR A 254 17.48 -120.03 -123.90
CA THR A 254 16.60 -121.17 -124.31
C THR A 254 15.17 -121.03 -123.73
N ARG A 255 14.20 -121.57 -124.48
CA ARG A 255 12.73 -121.42 -124.48
C ARG A 255 12.03 -122.60 -123.76
N ARG A 256 10.89 -122.39 -123.08
CA ARG A 256 9.79 -123.38 -122.98
C ARG A 256 8.44 -122.75 -122.57
N LYS A 257 7.36 -123.34 -123.10
CA LYS A 257 5.93 -122.99 -123.04
C LYS A 257 5.21 -123.72 -121.88
N SER A 258 4.03 -123.22 -121.48
CA SER A 258 2.71 -123.89 -121.27
C SER A 258 1.97 -123.22 -120.09
N THR A 259 0.90 -122.43 -120.25
CA THR A 259 -0.56 -122.71 -120.51
C THR A 259 -1.43 -122.45 -119.28
N GLN A 260 -2.55 -121.72 -119.52
CA GLN A 260 -3.86 -121.71 -118.82
C GLN A 260 -3.89 -121.26 -117.33
N GLY A 261 -4.81 -120.42 -116.84
CA GLY A 261 -5.95 -119.74 -117.44
C GLY A 261 -6.81 -119.06 -116.34
N THR A 262 -7.75 -118.20 -116.80
CA THR A 262 -9.10 -117.93 -116.25
C THR A 262 -9.34 -117.01 -115.03
N ASN A 263 -9.99 -115.87 -115.34
CA ASN A 263 -11.10 -115.09 -114.71
C ASN A 263 -11.30 -115.03 -113.18
N LEU A 264 -11.37 -113.81 -112.62
CA LEU A 264 -12.58 -112.96 -112.47
C LEU A 264 -12.16 -111.51 -112.20
#